data_AF-A0A2H9RJP0-F1
#
_entry.id   AF-A0A2H9RJP0-F1
#
_cell.length_a   1.000
_cell.length_b   1.000
_cell.length_c   1.000
_cell.angle_alpha   90.00
_cell.angle_beta   90.00
_cell.angle_gamma   90.00
#
_symmetry.space_group_name_H-M   'P 1'
#
loop_
_entity.id
_entity.type
_entity.pdbx_description
1 polymer ?
#
loop_
_entity_poly.entity_id
_entity_poly.type
_entity_poly.pdbx_seq_one_letter_code
_entity_poly.pdbx_strand_id
1 'polypeptide(L)'
;MNRKGFEFSFAWLFAILVGAVVIFLAIYATTSLIGSGRYETDTKIAAQLESILSPVGTNLEDSKFVRIGFPDETRIYNRCSSIGIFGSQLISTSVRSGIGKEWLPPGGEIESKDKYVFSKSVLQGEEAYVFVKSFEMPYDVADIITIYSGEYCFINPGDEIEEEVMDLRLPGINISESLEKCKPESIKVCFSSFDRDC
;
A
#
# COMPACT_ATOMS: atom_id res chain seq x y z
N MET A 1 -20.15 -24.37 -67.79
CA MET A 1 -19.19 -24.21 -66.67
C MET A 1 -19.60 -23.02 -65.81
N ASN A 2 -20.21 -23.26 -64.66
CA ASN A 2 -20.66 -22.21 -63.73
C ASN A 2 -19.50 -21.77 -62.82
N ARG A 3 -18.89 -20.63 -63.09
CA ARG A 3 -17.79 -20.04 -62.29
C ARG A 3 -18.25 -19.22 -61.07
N LYS A 4 -19.55 -19.05 -60.85
CA LYS A 4 -20.11 -18.15 -59.82
C LYS A 4 -20.13 -18.73 -58.38
N GLY A 5 -19.91 -20.03 -58.19
CA GLY A 5 -19.92 -20.67 -56.86
C GLY A 5 -18.60 -20.55 -56.08
N PHE A 6 -17.48 -20.36 -56.79
CA PHE A 6 -16.16 -20.31 -56.16
C PHE A 6 -15.88 -18.93 -55.53
N GLU A 7 -16.43 -17.86 -56.10
CA GLU A 7 -16.25 -16.48 -55.62
C GLU A 7 -17.01 -16.20 -54.31
N PHE A 8 -18.20 -16.79 -54.13
CA PHE A 8 -18.98 -16.66 -52.88
C PHE A 8 -18.32 -17.37 -51.69
N SER A 9 -17.66 -18.51 -51.93
CA SER A 9 -16.95 -19.27 -50.90
C SER A 9 -15.69 -18.55 -50.42
N PHE A 10 -14.94 -17.92 -51.34
CA PHE A 10 -13.72 -17.18 -51.01
C PHE A 10 -14.01 -15.91 -50.20
N ALA A 11 -15.03 -15.14 -50.59
CA ALA A 11 -15.42 -13.94 -49.85
C ALA A 11 -15.85 -14.24 -48.41
N TRP A 12 -16.57 -15.34 -48.21
CA TRP A 12 -17.00 -15.77 -46.88
C TRP A 12 -15.83 -16.27 -46.00
N LEU A 13 -14.92 -17.06 -46.58
CA LEU A 13 -13.70 -17.50 -45.89
C LEU A 13 -12.79 -16.31 -45.52
N PHE A 14 -12.63 -15.35 -46.43
CA PHE A 14 -11.87 -14.13 -46.19
C PHE A 14 -12.51 -13.26 -45.10
N ALA A 15 -13.83 -13.10 -45.10
CA ALA A 15 -14.55 -12.36 -44.08
C ALA A 15 -14.38 -12.97 -42.68
N ILE A 16 -14.41 -14.30 -42.56
CA ILE A 16 -14.16 -15.00 -41.29
C ILE A 16 -12.72 -14.77 -40.83
N LEU A 17 -11.74 -14.86 -41.74
CA LEU A 17 -10.33 -14.68 -41.40
C LEU A 17 -10.05 -13.24 -40.94
N VAL A 18 -10.55 -12.24 -41.67
CA VAL A 18 -10.43 -10.83 -41.27
C VAL A 18 -11.15 -10.57 -39.95
N GLY A 19 -12.35 -11.12 -39.76
CA GLY A 19 -13.09 -11.01 -38.50
C GLY A 19 -12.31 -11.57 -37.30
N ALA A 20 -11.69 -12.74 -37.47
CA ALA A 20 -10.84 -13.33 -36.43
C ALA A 20 -9.62 -12.46 -36.11
N VAL A 21 -8.97 -11.87 -37.12
CA VAL A 21 -7.84 -10.94 -36.93
C VAL A 21 -8.27 -9.69 -36.18
N VAL A 22 -9.42 -9.09 -36.53
CA VAL A 22 -9.92 -7.88 -35.85
C VAL A 22 -10.24 -8.16 -34.38
N ILE A 23 -10.90 -9.28 -34.08
CA ILE A 23 -11.20 -9.67 -32.69
C ILE A 23 -9.91 -9.90 -31.91
N PHE A 24 -8.94 -10.60 -32.50
CA PHE A 24 -7.64 -10.83 -31.87
C PHE A 24 -6.92 -9.50 -31.57
N LEU A 25 -6.89 -8.56 -32.52
CA LEU A 25 -6.30 -7.24 -32.31
C LEU A 25 -7.04 -6.43 -31.24
N ALA A 26 -8.37 -6.52 -31.16
CA ALA A 26 -9.15 -5.84 -30.14
C ALA A 26 -8.86 -6.39 -28.73
N ILE A 27 -8.76 -7.71 -28.57
CA ILE A 27 -8.39 -8.35 -27.30
C ILE A 27 -6.95 -7.98 -26.92
N TYR A 28 -6.03 -7.98 -27.88
CA TYR A 28 -4.63 -7.58 -27.64
C TYR A 28 -4.52 -6.10 -27.21
N ALA A 29 -5.22 -5.20 -27.89
CA ALA A 29 -5.21 -3.78 -27.57
C ALA A 29 -5.80 -3.49 -26.19
N THR A 30 -6.95 -4.10 -25.86
CA THR A 30 -7.59 -3.91 -24.55
C THR A 30 -6.73 -4.45 -23.40
N THR A 31 -6.18 -5.66 -23.54
CA THR A 31 -5.30 -6.24 -22.52
C THR A 31 -4.02 -5.44 -22.30
N SER A 32 -3.40 -4.90 -23.36
CA SER A 32 -2.22 -4.05 -23.24
C SER A 32 -2.50 -2.72 -22.55
N LEU A 33 -3.63 -2.06 -22.87
CA LEU A 33 -4.00 -0.77 -22.27
C LEU A 33 -4.33 -0.90 -20.78
N ILE A 34 -4.97 -1.99 -20.37
CA ILE A 34 -5.29 -2.26 -18.96
C ILE A 34 -4.01 -2.37 -18.12
N GLY A 35 -2.98 -3.05 -18.65
CA GLY A 35 -1.70 -3.19 -17.96
C GLY A 35 -1.02 -1.84 -17.66
N SER A 36 -0.97 -0.94 -18.66
CA SER A 36 -0.39 0.39 -18.52
C SER A 36 -1.18 1.29 -17.58
N GLY A 37 -2.52 1.29 -17.68
CA GLY A 37 -3.37 2.09 -16.81
C GLY A 37 -3.26 1.70 -15.33
N ARG A 38 -3.14 0.39 -15.06
CA ARG A 38 -2.91 -0.10 -13.69
C ARG A 38 -1.54 0.34 -13.16
N TYR A 39 -0.47 0.16 -13.95
CA TYR A 39 0.87 0.60 -13.55
C TYR A 39 0.91 2.10 -13.22
N GLU A 40 0.24 2.93 -14.03
CA GLU A 40 0.11 4.37 -13.76
C GLU A 40 -0.66 4.65 -12.47
N THR A 41 -1.77 3.94 -12.23
CA THR A 41 -2.59 4.07 -11.03
C THR A 41 -1.80 3.68 -9.78
N ASP A 42 -1.15 2.53 -9.81
CA ASP A 42 -0.28 2.04 -8.74
C ASP A 42 0.84 3.04 -8.45
N THR A 43 1.47 3.61 -9.48
CA THR A 43 2.53 4.62 -9.30
C THR A 43 1.99 5.93 -8.70
N LYS A 44 0.79 6.36 -9.11
CA LYS A 44 0.14 7.55 -8.55
C LYS A 44 -0.20 7.37 -7.08
N ILE A 45 -0.69 6.21 -6.67
CA ILE A 45 -0.98 5.92 -5.26
C ILE A 45 0.32 5.95 -4.43
N ALA A 46 1.39 5.32 -4.92
CA ALA A 46 2.70 5.38 -4.27
C ALA A 46 3.24 6.83 -4.15
N ALA A 47 3.08 7.64 -5.20
CA ALA A 47 3.49 9.05 -5.19
C ALA A 47 2.63 9.91 -4.26
N GLN A 48 1.32 9.65 -4.18
CA GLN A 48 0.42 10.31 -3.23
C GLN A 48 0.78 9.96 -1.79
N LEU A 49 1.05 8.69 -1.50
CA LEU A 49 1.53 8.23 -0.21
C LEU A 49 2.82 8.97 0.16
N GLU A 50 3.80 9.03 -0.74
CA GLU A 50 5.03 9.78 -0.53
C GLU A 50 4.81 11.28 -0.31
N SER A 51 3.86 11.87 -1.04
CA SER A 51 3.46 13.27 -0.87
C SER A 51 2.70 13.52 0.44
N ILE A 52 2.16 12.50 1.10
CA ILE A 52 1.62 12.63 2.47
C ILE A 52 2.76 12.48 3.46
N LEU A 53 3.71 11.59 3.21
CA LEU A 53 4.88 11.39 4.07
C LEU A 53 5.86 12.58 4.05
N SER A 54 5.83 13.44 3.04
CA SER A 54 6.77 14.57 2.90
C SER A 54 6.42 15.81 3.74
N PRO A 55 5.17 16.33 3.73
CA PRO A 55 4.79 17.54 4.46
C PRO A 55 4.46 17.28 5.93
N VAL A 56 4.19 16.01 6.30
CA VAL A 56 4.02 15.64 7.71
C VAL A 56 5.36 15.70 8.46
N GLY A 57 6.49 15.79 7.75
CA GLY A 57 7.81 15.97 8.34
C GLY A 57 8.31 17.42 8.45
N THR A 58 7.45 18.42 8.21
CA THR A 58 7.85 19.84 8.24
C THR A 58 6.87 20.64 9.10
N ASN A 59 7.32 21.07 10.27
CA ASN A 59 6.59 21.82 11.31
C ASN A 59 5.46 21.04 12.00
N LEU A 60 5.80 19.93 12.65
CA LEU A 60 4.95 19.36 13.69
C LEU A 60 5.47 19.77 15.06
N GLU A 61 4.80 20.73 15.70
CA GLU A 61 4.95 20.94 17.14
C GLU A 61 4.29 19.80 17.94
N ASP A 62 3.38 19.03 17.31
CA ASP A 62 2.61 17.93 17.92
C ASP A 62 2.48 16.72 16.98
N SER A 63 2.37 15.52 17.56
CA SER A 63 2.08 14.25 16.86
C SER A 63 0.81 14.34 16.00
N LYS A 64 0.84 13.74 14.80
CA LYS A 64 -0.31 13.73 13.87
C LYS A 64 -0.66 12.34 13.38
N PHE A 65 -1.95 12.18 13.10
CA PHE A 65 -2.53 10.98 12.53
C PHE A 65 -3.23 11.31 11.21
N VAL A 66 -3.00 10.47 10.19
CA VAL A 66 -3.62 10.56 8.87
C VAL A 66 -4.17 9.20 8.46
N ARG A 67 -5.41 9.18 8.00
CA ARG A 67 -6.05 8.01 7.38
C ARG A 67 -5.95 8.12 5.87
N ILE A 68 -5.41 7.09 5.23
CA ILE A 68 -5.29 6.98 3.78
C ILE A 68 -6.29 5.92 3.33
N GLY A 69 -7.31 6.35 2.59
CA GLY A 69 -8.26 5.46 1.94
C GLY A 69 -7.81 5.15 0.52
N PHE A 70 -7.83 3.87 0.15
CA PHE A 70 -7.56 3.40 -1.20
C PHE A 70 -8.88 3.15 -1.96
N PRO A 71 -8.89 3.29 -3.29
CA PRO A 71 -10.09 3.02 -4.08
C PRO A 71 -10.50 1.54 -4.11
N ASP A 72 -9.55 0.64 -3.87
CA ASP A 72 -9.73 -0.81 -3.79
C ASP A 72 -8.63 -1.39 -2.89
N GLU A 73 -8.74 -2.67 -2.54
CA GLU A 73 -7.79 -3.38 -1.68
C GLU A 73 -6.36 -3.23 -2.25
N THR A 74 -5.50 -2.57 -1.48
CA THR A 74 -4.17 -2.16 -1.94
C THR A 74 -3.09 -2.78 -1.07
N ARG A 75 -2.03 -3.25 -1.71
CA ARG A 75 -0.79 -3.65 -1.04
C ARG A 75 0.24 -2.55 -1.15
N ILE A 76 0.80 -2.18 -0.01
CA ILE A 76 1.95 -1.28 0.09
C ILE A 76 3.18 -2.14 0.36
N TYR A 77 4.15 -2.03 -0.53
CA TYR A 77 5.46 -2.65 -0.40
C TYR A 77 6.43 -1.60 0.09
N ASN A 78 6.95 -1.82 1.30
CA ASN A 78 7.90 -0.93 1.93
C ASN A 78 9.26 -1.62 2.01
N ARG A 79 10.27 -1.07 1.33
CA ARG A 79 11.63 -1.63 1.30
C ARG A 79 12.65 -0.58 1.66
N CYS A 80 13.61 -0.95 2.49
CA CYS A 80 14.74 -0.07 2.82
C CYS A 80 15.95 -0.43 1.95
N SER A 81 16.62 0.58 1.43
CA SER A 81 17.92 0.49 0.77
C SER A 81 18.97 1.11 1.67
N SER A 82 20.04 0.38 1.98
CA SER A 82 21.19 0.91 2.72
C SER A 82 22.21 1.61 1.83
N ILE A 83 21.88 1.87 0.56
CA ILE A 83 22.76 2.56 -0.38
C ILE A 83 22.83 4.04 -0.02
N GLY A 84 24.05 4.58 0.13
CA GLY A 84 24.29 5.97 0.50
C GLY A 84 24.66 6.13 1.98
N ILE A 85 24.65 7.36 2.48
CA ILE A 85 25.08 7.69 3.85
C ILE A 85 23.93 7.47 4.85
N PHE A 86 22.71 7.84 4.47
CA PHE A 86 21.50 7.73 5.32
C PHE A 86 20.51 6.66 4.83
N GLY A 87 20.84 5.95 3.75
CA GLY A 87 19.94 5.01 3.08
C GLY A 87 18.77 5.72 2.37
N SER A 88 17.86 4.91 1.84
CA SER A 88 16.60 5.40 1.27
C SER A 88 15.46 4.41 1.46
N GLN A 89 14.25 4.94 1.54
CA GLN A 89 13.02 4.18 1.59
C GLN A 89 12.44 4.06 0.18
N LEU A 90 12.08 2.85 -0.22
CA LEU A 90 11.47 2.54 -1.49
C LEU A 90 10.04 2.07 -1.23
N ILE A 91 9.08 2.87 -1.67
CA ILE A 91 7.65 2.61 -1.51
C ILE A 91 7.07 2.31 -2.88
N SER A 92 6.33 1.21 -2.99
CA SER A 92 5.51 0.93 -4.17
C SER A 92 4.19 0.33 -3.75
N THR A 93 3.19 0.44 -4.61
CA THR A 93 1.86 -0.10 -4.33
C THR A 93 1.39 -1.00 -5.46
N SER A 94 0.50 -1.93 -5.13
CA SER A 94 -0.21 -2.76 -6.10
C SER A 94 -1.67 -2.84 -5.67
N VAL A 95 -2.57 -2.38 -6.54
CA VAL A 95 -4.00 -2.53 -6.34
C VAL A 95 -4.43 -3.94 -6.76
N ARG A 96 -5.38 -4.52 -6.04
CA ARG A 96 -5.94 -5.83 -6.33
C ARG A 96 -6.48 -5.88 -7.77
N SER A 97 -6.16 -6.94 -8.48
CA SER A 97 -6.68 -7.19 -9.83
C SER A 97 -7.88 -8.12 -9.78
N GLY A 98 -8.99 -7.70 -10.39
CA GLY A 98 -10.16 -8.53 -10.61
C GLY A 98 -10.02 -9.54 -11.76
N ILE A 99 -8.90 -9.53 -12.48
CA ILE A 99 -8.68 -10.38 -13.66
C ILE A 99 -7.33 -11.12 -13.53
N GLY A 100 -7.36 -12.45 -13.62
CA GLY A 100 -6.16 -13.29 -13.60
C GLY A 100 -5.59 -13.47 -12.19
N LYS A 101 -4.34 -13.03 -11.98
CA LYS A 101 -3.71 -13.07 -10.65
C LYS A 101 -4.27 -11.95 -9.79
N GLU A 102 -4.64 -12.28 -8.56
CA GLU A 102 -5.18 -11.32 -7.58
C GLU A 102 -4.21 -10.14 -7.35
N TRP A 103 -2.91 -10.41 -7.33
CA TRP A 103 -1.87 -9.39 -7.19
C TRP A 103 -0.91 -9.46 -8.36
N LEU A 104 -0.76 -8.32 -9.03
CA LEU A 104 0.16 -8.14 -10.12
C LEU A 104 1.40 -7.37 -9.63
N PRO A 105 2.50 -7.30 -10.41
CA PRO A 105 3.67 -6.54 -10.03
C PRO A 105 3.29 -5.08 -9.70
N PRO A 106 3.89 -4.50 -8.66
CA PRO A 106 3.57 -3.14 -8.23
C PRO A 106 3.94 -2.11 -9.31
N GLY A 107 3.44 -0.89 -9.12
CA GLY A 107 3.79 0.27 -9.93
C GLY A 107 5.27 0.67 -9.80
N GLY A 108 5.59 1.87 -10.28
CA GLY A 108 6.91 2.48 -10.08
C GLY A 108 7.22 2.65 -8.59
N GLU A 109 8.46 2.33 -8.23
CA GLU A 109 8.98 2.57 -6.89
C GLU A 109 9.32 4.05 -6.73
N ILE A 110 8.82 4.62 -5.64
CA ILE A 110 9.12 5.99 -5.22
C ILE A 110 10.19 5.92 -4.13
N GLU A 111 11.31 6.60 -4.38
CA GLU A 111 12.42 6.70 -3.43
C GLU A 111 12.25 7.95 -2.56
N SER A 112 12.18 7.74 -1.24
CA SER A 112 12.29 8.79 -0.23
C SER A 112 13.66 8.73 0.44
N LYS A 113 14.29 9.87 0.62
CA LYS A 113 15.55 9.99 1.38
C LYS A 113 15.29 10.68 2.71
N ASP A 114 16.13 10.38 3.68
CA ASP A 114 16.18 11.08 4.98
C ASP A 114 14.85 11.03 5.78
N LYS A 115 14.09 9.95 5.65
CA LYS A 115 12.86 9.71 6.43
C LYS A 115 12.92 8.40 7.21
N TYR A 116 12.39 8.42 8.44
CA TYR A 116 12.32 7.25 9.31
C TYR A 116 10.92 6.63 9.21
N VAL A 117 10.73 5.79 8.19
CA VAL A 117 9.44 5.12 7.93
C VAL A 117 9.46 3.69 8.46
N PHE A 118 8.60 3.42 9.45
CA PHE A 118 8.43 2.12 10.08
C PHE A 118 7.11 1.49 9.67
N SER A 119 7.17 0.29 9.10
CA SER A 119 5.99 -0.51 8.79
C SER A 119 6.34 -1.96 8.52
N LYS A 120 5.32 -2.81 8.37
CA LYS A 120 5.53 -4.14 7.77
C LYS A 120 6.02 -4.00 6.34
N SER A 121 6.87 -4.94 5.90
CA SER A 121 7.41 -4.96 4.53
C SER A 121 6.31 -5.04 3.46
N VAL A 122 5.19 -5.70 3.80
CA VAL A 122 3.96 -5.69 3.01
C VAL A 122 2.80 -5.36 3.94
N LEU A 123 2.15 -4.23 3.68
CA LEU A 123 0.88 -3.85 4.29
C LEU A 123 -0.23 -4.08 3.27
N GLN A 124 -1.39 -4.53 3.75
CA GLN A 124 -2.57 -4.78 2.90
C GLN A 124 -3.80 -4.18 3.58
N GLY A 125 -4.66 -3.57 2.77
CA GLY A 125 -5.97 -3.09 3.20
C GLY A 125 -6.59 -2.13 2.20
N GLU A 126 -7.88 -1.86 2.39
CA GLU A 126 -8.56 -0.71 1.76
C GLU A 126 -8.15 0.60 2.41
N GLU A 127 -7.56 0.54 3.60
CA GLU A 127 -7.11 1.70 4.36
C GLU A 127 -5.76 1.45 4.99
N ALA A 128 -4.95 2.51 5.05
CA ALA A 128 -3.71 2.55 5.82
C ALA A 128 -3.73 3.75 6.76
N TYR A 129 -3.10 3.56 7.91
CA TYR A 129 -2.98 4.55 8.95
C TYR A 129 -1.54 5.01 9.02
N VAL A 130 -1.34 6.33 8.98
CA VAL A 130 -0.04 6.96 9.11
C VAL A 130 -0.06 7.76 10.39
N PHE A 131 0.83 7.40 11.30
CA PHE A 131 1.08 8.10 12.53
C PHE A 131 2.48 8.73 12.45
N VAL A 132 2.59 10.01 12.79
CA VAL A 132 3.87 10.73 12.77
C VAL A 132 4.09 11.41 14.11
N LYS A 133 5.29 11.20 14.64
CA LYS A 133 5.75 11.74 15.92
C LYS A 133 7.08 12.45 15.71
N SER A 134 7.20 13.68 16.21
CA SER A 134 8.50 14.35 16.24
C SER A 134 9.45 13.62 17.19
N PHE A 135 10.69 13.44 16.74
CA PHE A 135 11.79 12.91 17.53
C PHE A 135 12.70 14.06 17.94
N GLU A 136 12.56 14.45 19.20
CA GLU A 136 13.29 15.55 19.80
C GLU A 136 14.53 15.07 20.55
N MET A 137 15.66 15.73 20.30
CA MET A 137 16.83 15.69 21.18
C MET A 137 17.59 17.02 21.08
N PRO A 138 17.80 17.72 22.19
CA PRO A 138 16.93 18.78 22.80
C PRO A 138 16.17 19.76 21.87
N TYR A 139 16.19 19.58 20.56
CA TYR A 139 15.39 20.28 19.54
C TYR A 139 14.85 19.23 18.55
N ASP A 140 13.88 19.58 17.71
CA ASP A 140 13.37 18.69 16.66
C ASP A 140 14.51 18.22 15.75
N VAL A 141 14.77 16.90 15.73
CA VAL A 141 15.84 16.29 14.93
C VAL A 141 15.27 15.64 13.68
N ALA A 142 14.17 14.91 13.80
CA ALA A 142 13.55 14.16 12.72
C ALA A 142 12.12 13.77 13.07
N ASP A 143 11.35 13.35 12.07
CA ASP A 143 10.03 12.77 12.27
C ASP A 143 10.06 11.25 12.12
N ILE A 144 9.49 10.56 13.09
CA ILE A 144 9.26 9.11 13.06
C ILE A 144 7.88 8.89 12.45
N ILE A 145 7.85 8.23 11.30
CA ILE A 145 6.61 7.92 10.59
C ILE A 145 6.32 6.43 10.71
N THR A 146 5.17 6.08 11.27
CA THR A 146 4.71 4.70 11.38
C THR A 146 3.51 4.49 10.47
N ILE A 147 3.60 3.51 9.57
CA ILE A 147 2.49 3.10 8.71
C ILE A 147 2.01 1.73 9.17
N TYR A 148 0.71 1.61 9.41
CA TYR A 148 0.11 0.35 9.83
C TYR A 148 -1.27 0.14 9.21
N SER A 149 -1.65 -1.13 9.10
CA SER A 149 -3.00 -1.56 8.77
C SER A 149 -3.35 -2.76 9.67
N GLY A 150 -4.60 -2.83 10.14
CA GLY A 150 -5.09 -3.88 11.02
C GLY A 150 -5.26 -3.47 12.49
N GLU A 151 -5.61 -4.46 13.30
CA GLU A 151 -5.91 -4.30 14.72
C GLU A 151 -4.71 -4.70 15.58
N TYR A 152 -4.28 -3.81 16.47
CA TYR A 152 -3.22 -3.98 17.45
C TYR A 152 -3.79 -3.92 18.86
N CYS A 153 -3.21 -4.69 19.76
CA CYS A 153 -3.52 -4.68 21.18
C CYS A 153 -2.24 -4.37 21.96
N PHE A 154 -2.18 -3.18 22.56
CA PHE A 154 -1.06 -2.70 23.36
C PHE A 154 -1.27 -3.15 24.80
N ILE A 155 -0.37 -3.99 25.29
CA ILE A 155 -0.47 -4.63 26.59
C ILE A 155 0.44 -3.90 27.57
N ASN A 156 -0.16 -3.33 28.61
CA ASN A 156 0.53 -2.53 29.63
C ASN A 156 1.48 -1.48 29.03
N PRO A 157 1.00 -0.59 28.12
CA PRO A 157 1.81 0.54 27.69
C PRO A 157 2.13 1.45 28.88
N GLY A 158 3.22 2.21 28.79
CA GLY A 158 3.48 3.28 29.76
C GLY A 158 2.52 4.46 29.56
N ASP A 159 2.36 5.29 30.59
CA ASP A 159 1.41 6.42 30.63
C ASP A 159 1.50 7.31 29.39
N GLU A 160 2.71 7.66 28.93
CA GLU A 160 2.93 8.50 27.75
C GLU A 160 2.33 7.91 26.46
N ILE A 161 2.42 6.60 26.29
CA ILE A 161 1.90 5.91 25.10
C ILE A 161 0.38 5.77 25.20
N GLU A 162 -0.14 5.53 26.40
CA GLU A 162 -1.57 5.46 26.65
C GLU A 162 -2.25 6.80 26.36
N GLU A 163 -1.71 7.89 26.91
CA GLU A 163 -2.19 9.25 26.63
C GLU A 163 -2.14 9.56 25.14
N GLU A 164 -1.03 9.27 24.45
CA GLU A 164 -0.89 9.55 23.01
C GLU A 164 -1.89 8.77 22.14
N VAL A 165 -2.11 7.49 22.43
CA VAL A 165 -3.09 6.65 21.71
C VAL A 165 -4.52 7.17 21.94
N MET A 166 -4.83 7.59 23.16
CA MET A 166 -6.16 8.10 23.53
C MET A 166 -6.43 9.49 22.93
N ASP A 167 -5.45 10.39 22.97
CA ASP A 167 -5.57 11.76 22.47
C ASP A 167 -5.71 11.81 20.95
N LEU A 168 -4.89 11.03 20.24
CA LEU A 168 -4.93 10.95 18.78
C LEU A 168 -6.03 10.02 18.27
N ARG A 169 -6.65 9.24 19.15
CA ARG A 169 -7.70 8.25 18.84
C ARG A 169 -7.29 7.33 17.71
N LEU A 170 -6.10 6.74 17.83
CA LEU A 170 -5.49 5.91 16.79
C LEU A 170 -6.38 4.69 16.47
N PRO A 171 -6.97 4.61 15.27
CA PRO A 171 -7.85 3.51 14.90
C PRO A 171 -7.10 2.19 14.87
N GLY A 172 -7.79 1.12 15.25
CA GLY A 172 -7.23 -0.23 15.28
C GLY A 172 -6.28 -0.49 16.44
N ILE A 173 -5.91 0.50 17.26
CA ILE A 173 -5.06 0.27 18.45
C ILE A 173 -5.96 0.23 19.69
N ASN A 174 -5.95 -0.90 20.40
CA ASN A 174 -6.65 -1.07 21.67
C ASN A 174 -5.64 -1.22 22.80
N ILE A 175 -5.89 -0.57 23.94
CA ILE A 175 -5.08 -0.71 25.14
C ILE A 175 -5.69 -1.78 26.04
N SER A 176 -4.84 -2.62 26.63
CA SER A 176 -5.27 -3.66 27.54
C SER A 176 -4.28 -3.90 28.66
N GLU A 177 -4.81 -4.29 29.81
CA GLU A 177 -4.00 -4.66 30.99
C GLU A 177 -3.51 -6.12 30.92
N SER A 178 -4.13 -6.95 30.07
CA SER A 178 -3.81 -8.38 29.99
C SER A 178 -4.08 -8.98 28.61
N LEU A 179 -3.36 -10.06 28.30
CA LEU A 179 -3.44 -10.78 27.03
C LEU A 179 -4.82 -11.37 26.72
N GLU A 180 -5.57 -11.73 27.76
CA GLU A 180 -6.89 -12.36 27.64
C GLU A 180 -7.97 -11.38 27.18
N LYS A 181 -7.75 -10.09 27.43
CA LYS A 181 -8.66 -9.01 27.03
C LYS A 181 -8.42 -8.56 25.58
N CYS A 182 -7.33 -8.98 24.95
CA CYS A 182 -7.06 -8.72 23.54
C CYS A 182 -7.91 -9.61 22.63
N LYS A 183 -8.40 -9.07 21.52
CA LYS A 183 -9.07 -9.87 20.48
C LYS A 183 -8.09 -10.92 19.93
N PRO A 184 -8.55 -12.16 19.65
CA PRO A 184 -7.66 -13.25 19.21
C PRO A 184 -6.97 -12.96 17.87
N GLU A 185 -7.57 -12.15 17.00
CA GLU A 185 -7.03 -11.79 15.68
C GLU A 185 -6.17 -10.53 15.70
N SER A 186 -6.05 -9.86 16.85
CA SER A 186 -5.24 -8.64 16.98
C SER A 186 -3.76 -8.94 17.19
N ILE A 187 -2.89 -8.05 16.71
CA ILE A 187 -1.45 -8.14 16.91
C ILE A 187 -1.11 -7.60 18.29
N LYS A 188 -0.57 -8.46 19.13
CA LYS A 188 -0.20 -8.13 20.52
C LYS A 188 1.15 -7.41 20.54
N VAL A 189 1.21 -6.26 21.20
CA VAL A 189 2.42 -5.44 21.39
C VAL A 189 2.66 -5.29 22.87
N CYS A 190 3.83 -5.73 23.33
CA CYS A 190 4.20 -5.77 24.74
C CYS A 190 5.32 -4.77 25.02
N PHE A 191 5.14 -3.93 26.04
CA PHE A 191 6.09 -2.86 26.39
C PHE A 191 7.00 -3.22 27.58
N SER A 192 6.64 -4.25 28.35
CA SER A 192 7.43 -4.76 29.47
C SER A 192 8.06 -6.10 29.11
N SER A 193 9.38 -6.21 29.29
CA SER A 193 10.10 -7.49 29.19
C SER A 193 9.92 -8.41 30.40
N PHE A 194 9.19 -7.96 31.43
CA PHE A 194 9.00 -8.70 32.68
C PHE A 194 7.69 -9.49 32.72
N ASP A 195 6.75 -9.22 31.82
CA ASP A 195 5.55 -10.04 31.67
C ASP A 195 5.93 -11.30 30.90
N ARG A 196 6.02 -12.44 31.60
CA ARG A 196 6.38 -13.76 31.01
C ARG A 196 5.32 -14.31 30.06
N ASP A 197 4.14 -13.70 30.05
CA ASP A 197 3.03 -14.07 29.19
C ASP A 197 3.03 -13.24 27.88
N CYS A 198 3.90 -12.23 27.82
CA CYS A 198 4.46 -11.68 26.59
C CYS A 198 5.82 -12.37 26.30
#